data_AF-A0A150H177-F1
#
_entry.id   AF-A0A150H177-F1
#
_cell.length_a   1.000
_cell.length_b   1.000
_cell.length_c   1.000
_cell.angle_alpha   90.00
_cell.angle_beta   90.00
_cell.angle_gamma   90.00
#
_symmetry.space_group_name_H-M   'P 1'
#
loop_
_entity.id
_entity.type
_entity.pdbx_description
1 polymer ?
#
loop_
_entity_poly.entity_id
_entity_poly.type
_entity_poly.pdbx_seq_one_letter_code
_entity_poly.pdbx_strand_id
1 'polypeptide(L)'
;MAGLRQLLHALAACCALLGFLCIAPSSAEFVDLPLSHDGGYLSACVLTRDTHLDIRDWVEWHLHLGVGKIFLFDHASRPPLYVNISDFVEEGRVQYTYFTSDVVELRSHNLTFADSVLGRVYRQCFALARKHWKWMMFTDSDE
;
A
#
# COMPACT_ATOMS: atom_id res chain seq x y z
N MET A 1 -36.50 37.73 5.90
CA MET A 1 -35.15 37.55 6.49
C MET A 1 -34.09 37.74 5.40
N ALA A 2 -33.79 39.00 5.05
CA ALA A 2 -32.91 39.37 3.94
C ALA A 2 -31.85 40.42 4.37
N GLY A 3 -31.51 40.46 5.66
CA GLY A 3 -30.67 41.52 6.25
C GLY A 3 -29.25 41.11 6.64
N LEU A 4 -28.90 39.81 6.60
CA LEU A 4 -27.61 39.35 7.14
C LEU A 4 -26.52 39.14 6.08
N ARG A 5 -26.90 39.01 4.80
CA ARG A 5 -25.93 38.84 3.69
C ARG A 5 -25.27 40.16 3.23
N GLN A 6 -25.92 41.31 3.45
CA GLN A 6 -25.36 42.59 3.02
C GLN A 6 -24.35 43.20 4.02
N LEU A 7 -24.33 42.74 5.28
CA LEU A 7 -23.31 43.20 6.25
C LEU A 7 -21.93 42.55 6.03
N LEU A 8 -21.88 41.34 5.46
CA LEU A 8 -20.62 40.62 5.24
C LEU A 8 -19.79 41.19 4.08
N HIS A 9 -20.39 41.95 3.16
CA HIS A 9 -19.65 42.61 2.08
C HIS A 9 -19.02 43.95 2.50
N ALA A 10 -19.43 44.54 3.64
CA ALA A 10 -18.83 45.77 4.15
C ALA A 10 -17.52 45.53 4.92
N LEU A 11 -17.32 44.32 5.46
CA LEU A 11 -16.13 43.98 6.25
C LEU A 11 -14.91 43.58 5.40
N ALA A 12 -15.10 43.20 4.14
CA ALA A 12 -14.01 42.85 3.24
C ALA A 12 -13.32 44.07 2.59
N ALA A 13 -13.93 45.27 2.66
CA ALA A 13 -13.39 46.49 2.05
C ALA A 13 -12.54 47.35 3.01
N CYS A 14 -12.34 46.92 4.26
CA CYS A 14 -11.65 47.70 5.30
C CYS A 14 -10.21 47.22 5.60
N CYS A 15 -9.60 46.42 4.73
CA CYS A 15 -8.22 45.97 4.90
C CYS A 15 -7.19 46.74 4.04
N ALA A 16 -7.58 47.81 3.35
CA ALA A 16 -6.67 48.52 2.43
C ALA A 16 -5.98 49.78 2.99
N LEU A 17 -6.25 50.22 4.23
CA LEU A 17 -5.75 51.53 4.73
C LEU A 17 -4.89 51.49 6.00
N LEU A 18 -4.64 50.33 6.58
CA LEU A 18 -3.67 50.19 7.67
C LEU A 18 -2.79 49.00 7.31
N GLY A 19 -1.50 49.25 7.09
CA GLY A 19 -0.51 48.32 6.56
C GLY A 19 -0.28 47.08 7.42
N PHE A 20 -1.27 46.22 7.48
CA PHE A 20 -1.15 44.84 7.92
C PHE A 20 -0.90 44.00 6.67
N LEU A 21 0.33 43.49 6.61
CA LEU A 21 0.70 42.41 5.70
C LEU A 21 -0.28 41.26 5.94
N CYS A 22 -1.32 41.16 5.10
CA CYS A 22 -2.15 39.97 5.02
C CYS A 22 -1.28 38.88 4.42
N ILE A 23 -0.53 38.18 5.26
CA ILE A 23 -0.04 36.85 4.92
C ILE A 23 -1.31 36.01 4.84
N ALA A 24 -1.88 35.92 3.64
CA ALA A 24 -2.85 34.88 3.36
C ALA A 24 -2.14 33.56 3.69
N PRO A 25 -2.65 32.73 4.62
CA PRO A 25 -2.15 31.39 4.72
C PRO A 25 -2.34 30.78 3.33
N SER A 26 -1.22 30.42 2.70
CA SER A 26 -1.19 29.53 1.55
C SER A 26 -1.85 28.25 2.03
N SER A 27 -3.17 28.15 1.88
CA SER A 27 -3.86 26.88 1.93
C SER A 27 -3.19 26.06 0.85
N ALA A 28 -2.32 25.13 1.27
CA ALA A 28 -1.91 24.05 0.41
C ALA A 28 -3.20 23.37 -0.03
N GLU A 29 -3.67 23.69 -1.23
CA GLU A 29 -4.73 22.96 -1.87
C GLU A 29 -4.16 21.57 -2.09
N PHE A 30 -4.53 20.66 -1.20
CA PHE A 30 -4.42 19.24 -1.48
C PHE A 30 -5.25 19.02 -2.75
N VAL A 31 -4.57 18.92 -3.88
CA VAL A 31 -5.18 18.52 -5.12
C VAL A 31 -5.57 17.07 -4.93
N ASP A 32 -6.83 16.84 -4.55
CA ASP A 32 -7.48 15.55 -4.70
C ASP A 32 -7.55 15.25 -6.19
N LEU A 33 -6.46 14.70 -6.72
CA LEU A 33 -6.45 14.12 -8.05
C LEU A 33 -7.46 12.97 -8.01
N PRO A 34 -8.46 12.96 -8.91
CA PRO A 34 -9.44 11.90 -8.93
C PRO A 34 -8.71 10.60 -9.29
N LEU A 35 -8.43 9.80 -8.27
CA LEU A 35 -7.93 8.44 -8.40
C LEU A 35 -9.08 7.51 -8.79
N SER A 36 -9.81 7.82 -9.87
CA SER A 36 -10.68 6.83 -10.50
C SER A 36 -9.83 5.92 -11.36
N HIS A 37 -8.99 5.12 -10.71
CA HIS A 37 -8.69 3.81 -11.25
C HIS A 37 -9.83 2.92 -10.75
N ASP A 38 -10.47 2.12 -11.60
CA ASP A 38 -11.43 1.09 -11.16
C ASP A 38 -10.75 -0.03 -10.33
N GLY A 39 -9.55 0.23 -9.81
CA GLY A 39 -8.70 -0.66 -9.03
C GLY A 39 -8.06 0.09 -7.85
N GLY A 40 -7.43 -0.65 -6.93
CA GLY A 40 -6.85 -0.07 -5.72
C GLY A 40 -5.58 0.77 -5.95
N TYR A 41 -5.19 1.56 -4.95
CA TYR A 41 -4.05 2.46 -5.08
C TYR A 41 -2.69 1.76 -4.88
N LEU A 42 -2.48 1.11 -3.74
CA LEU A 42 -1.22 0.46 -3.36
C LEU A 42 -1.46 -0.99 -2.96
N SER A 43 -0.72 -1.91 -3.59
CA SER A 43 -0.61 -3.31 -3.19
C SER A 43 0.79 -3.64 -2.70
N ALA A 44 0.93 -4.74 -1.95
CA ALA A 44 2.23 -5.26 -1.52
C ALA A 44 2.41 -6.71 -1.96
N CYS A 45 3.66 -7.07 -2.25
CA CYS A 45 4.12 -8.42 -2.50
C CYS A 45 5.14 -8.79 -1.43
N VAL A 46 4.91 -9.90 -0.74
CA VAL A 46 5.83 -10.42 0.27
C VAL A 46 6.02 -11.91 0.07
N LEU A 47 7.29 -12.34 0.04
CA LEU A 47 7.69 -13.74 0.12
C LEU A 47 8.24 -13.97 1.52
N THR A 48 7.72 -14.95 2.22
CA THR A 48 8.11 -15.21 3.60
C THR A 48 8.21 -16.71 3.88
N ARG A 49 8.89 -17.04 4.97
CA ARG A 49 9.05 -18.40 5.46
C ARG A 49 9.28 -18.39 6.97
N ASP A 50 8.53 -19.22 7.69
CA ASP A 50 8.69 -19.49 9.12
C ASP A 50 8.62 -18.23 10.02
N THR A 51 7.81 -17.24 9.62
CA THR A 51 7.60 -15.94 10.31
C THR A 51 6.38 -15.92 11.22
N HIS A 52 6.06 -17.05 11.86
CA HIS A 52 4.84 -17.22 12.66
C HIS A 52 4.63 -16.19 13.77
N LEU A 53 5.71 -15.64 14.30
CA LEU A 53 5.66 -14.67 15.39
C LEU A 53 5.31 -13.25 14.90
N ASP A 54 5.73 -12.90 13.68
CA ASP A 54 5.76 -11.51 13.23
C ASP A 54 4.81 -11.24 12.05
N ILE A 55 4.43 -12.28 11.30
CA ILE A 55 3.69 -12.09 10.03
C ILE A 55 2.34 -11.41 10.21
N ARG A 56 1.69 -11.63 11.36
CA ARG A 56 0.41 -10.98 11.67
C ARG A 56 0.61 -9.48 11.86
N ASP A 57 1.55 -9.10 12.72
CA ASP A 57 1.87 -7.70 13.01
C ASP A 57 2.32 -6.98 11.75
N TRP A 58 3.12 -7.65 10.92
CA TRP A 58 3.55 -7.16 9.62
C TRP A 58 2.36 -6.86 8.69
N VAL A 59 1.39 -7.77 8.60
CA VAL A 59 0.16 -7.57 7.81
C VAL A 59 -0.65 -6.41 8.37
N GLU A 60 -0.93 -6.40 9.68
CA GLU A 60 -1.71 -5.35 10.34
C GLU A 60 -1.10 -3.96 10.12
N TRP A 61 0.20 -3.84 10.33
CA TRP A 61 0.95 -2.60 10.16
C TRP A 61 0.82 -2.04 8.75
N HIS A 62 1.06 -2.86 7.73
CA HIS A 62 1.01 -2.41 6.34
C HIS A 62 -0.41 -2.08 5.87
N LEU A 63 -1.41 -2.85 6.31
CA LEU A 63 -2.81 -2.54 6.05
C LEU A 63 -3.22 -1.21 6.72
N HIS A 64 -2.69 -0.91 7.91
CA HIS A 64 -2.91 0.35 8.62
C HIS A 64 -2.26 1.55 7.91
N LEU A 65 -1.07 1.38 7.32
CA LEU A 65 -0.38 2.41 6.52
C LEU A 65 -1.01 2.67 5.15
N GLY A 66 -2.08 1.95 4.79
CA GLY A 66 -2.84 2.19 3.56
C GLY A 66 -2.56 1.22 2.42
N VAL A 67 -1.86 0.11 2.67
CA VAL A 67 -1.83 -1.00 1.69
C VAL A 67 -3.23 -1.60 1.57
N GLY A 68 -3.77 -1.59 0.36
CA GLY A 68 -5.12 -2.08 0.10
C GLY A 68 -5.19 -3.61 -0.03
N LYS A 69 -4.16 -4.23 -0.61
CA LYS A 69 -4.07 -5.68 -0.82
C LYS A 69 -2.65 -6.17 -0.66
N ILE A 70 -2.48 -7.29 0.04
CA ILE A 70 -1.20 -7.97 0.21
C ILE A 70 -1.27 -9.31 -0.53
N PHE A 71 -0.32 -9.56 -1.43
CA PHE A 71 -0.08 -10.87 -2.02
C PHE A 71 1.02 -11.55 -1.19
N LEU A 72 0.62 -12.48 -0.32
CA LEU A 72 1.51 -13.16 0.62
C LEU A 72 1.84 -14.55 0.11
N PHE A 73 3.11 -14.77 -0.18
CA PHE A 73 3.65 -16.05 -0.61
C PHE A 73 4.39 -16.71 0.55
N ASP A 74 3.86 -17.82 1.04
CA ASP A 74 4.45 -18.63 2.09
C ASP A 74 5.24 -19.78 1.46
N HIS A 75 6.57 -19.69 1.56
CA HIS A 75 7.48 -20.71 1.05
C HIS A 75 7.79 -21.74 2.13
N ALA A 76 7.02 -22.83 2.10
CA ALA A 76 7.27 -24.03 2.89
C ALA A 76 7.38 -23.80 4.41
N SER A 77 6.65 -22.82 4.97
CA SER A 77 6.61 -22.63 6.42
C SER A 77 6.04 -23.86 7.12
N ARG A 78 6.50 -24.10 8.36
CA ARG A 78 6.05 -25.21 9.19
C ARG A 78 5.69 -24.73 10.60
N PRO A 79 4.39 -24.69 10.97
CA PRO A 79 3.21 -24.96 10.13
C PRO A 79 2.98 -23.92 9.01
N PRO A 80 2.04 -24.10 8.07
CA PRO A 80 1.65 -23.01 7.16
C PRO A 80 1.15 -21.78 7.92
N LEU A 81 1.50 -20.58 7.44
CA LEU A 81 1.18 -19.30 8.09
C LEU A 81 -0.29 -18.90 7.98
N TYR A 82 -1.11 -19.64 7.21
CA TYR A 82 -2.53 -19.31 6.98
C TYR A 82 -3.30 -19.02 8.27
N VAL A 83 -3.09 -19.84 9.31
CA VAL A 83 -3.81 -19.70 10.59
C VAL A 83 -3.52 -18.37 11.30
N ASN A 84 -2.36 -17.76 11.07
CA ASN A 84 -1.96 -16.49 11.67
C ASN A 84 -2.69 -15.28 11.05
N ILE A 85 -3.18 -15.41 9.82
CA ILE A 85 -3.69 -14.30 8.99
C ILE A 85 -5.02 -14.62 8.29
N SER A 86 -5.70 -15.69 8.71
CA SER A 86 -6.90 -16.21 8.03
C SER A 86 -8.03 -15.19 7.93
N ASP A 87 -8.19 -14.36 8.96
CA ASP A 87 -9.12 -13.23 9.01
C ASP A 87 -8.88 -12.24 7.87
N PHE A 88 -7.63 -11.83 7.63
CA PHE A 88 -7.31 -10.92 6.52
C PHE A 88 -7.50 -11.57 5.14
N VAL A 89 -7.36 -12.89 5.05
CA VAL A 89 -7.64 -13.64 3.81
C VAL A 89 -9.14 -13.70 3.55
N GLU A 90 -9.94 -13.97 4.57
CA GLU A 90 -11.41 -14.02 4.50
C GLU A 90 -12.01 -12.65 4.16
N GLU A 91 -11.46 -11.57 4.70
CA GLU A 91 -11.81 -10.19 4.34
C GLU A 91 -11.39 -9.80 2.91
N GLY A 92 -10.55 -10.61 2.26
CA GLY A 92 -10.00 -10.29 0.96
C GLY A 92 -8.91 -9.21 0.98
N ARG A 93 -8.39 -8.82 2.15
CA ARG A 93 -7.24 -7.89 2.29
C ARG A 93 -5.90 -8.57 2.01
N VAL A 94 -5.81 -9.89 2.22
CA VAL A 94 -4.66 -10.72 1.86
C VAL A 94 -5.05 -11.73 0.80
N GLN A 95 -4.15 -12.04 -0.14
CA GLN A 95 -4.21 -13.21 -0.99
C GLN A 95 -3.05 -14.11 -0.61
N TYR A 96 -3.36 -15.23 0.05
CA TYR A 96 -2.38 -16.18 0.56
C TYR A 96 -2.08 -17.28 -0.48
N THR A 97 -0.80 -17.56 -0.70
CA THR A 97 -0.34 -18.67 -1.54
C THR A 97 0.73 -19.45 -0.79
N TYR A 98 0.39 -20.66 -0.34
CA TYR A 98 1.38 -21.62 0.15
C TYR A 98 2.00 -22.38 -1.03
N PHE A 99 3.31 -22.53 -1.02
CA PHE A 99 3.99 -23.38 -1.99
C PHE A 99 5.28 -23.96 -1.44
N THR A 100 5.68 -25.09 -2.01
CA THR A 100 6.99 -25.70 -1.80
C THR A 100 7.78 -25.61 -3.09
N SER A 101 9.08 -25.34 -3.00
CA SER A 101 9.99 -25.44 -4.14
C SER A 101 11.40 -25.71 -3.64
N ASP A 102 12.18 -26.41 -4.46
CA ASP A 102 13.61 -26.54 -4.22
C ASP A 102 14.27 -25.16 -4.32
N VAL A 103 15.08 -24.82 -3.33
CA VAL A 103 15.90 -23.61 -3.37
C VAL A 103 17.00 -23.86 -4.38
N VAL A 104 16.83 -23.32 -5.58
CA VAL A 104 17.90 -23.31 -6.57
C VAL A 104 18.89 -22.24 -6.15
N GLU A 105 20.04 -22.66 -5.60
CA GLU A 105 21.13 -21.73 -5.32
C GLU A 105 21.59 -21.10 -6.63
N LEU A 106 21.63 -19.75 -6.69
CA LEU A 106 22.14 -18.99 -7.83
C LEU A 106 23.68 -19.09 -7.98
N ARG A 107 24.29 -20.21 -7.57
CA ARG A 107 25.74 -20.46 -7.72
C ARG A 107 26.11 -20.89 -9.14
N SER A 108 25.14 -21.30 -9.95
CA SER A 108 25.38 -21.60 -11.36
C SER A 108 25.42 -20.32 -12.18
N HIS A 109 26.50 -20.12 -12.93
CA HIS A 109 26.71 -18.95 -13.80
C HIS A 109 25.63 -18.75 -14.89
N ASN A 110 24.73 -19.73 -15.08
CA ASN A 110 23.66 -19.67 -16.07
C ASN A 110 22.29 -19.26 -15.49
N LEU A 111 22.19 -18.99 -14.19
CA LEU A 111 20.94 -18.59 -13.55
C LEU A 111 20.88 -17.07 -13.35
N THR A 112 19.72 -16.49 -13.60
CA THR A 112 19.43 -15.08 -13.36
C THR A 112 18.60 -14.89 -12.09
N PHE A 113 18.49 -13.66 -11.58
CA PHE A 113 17.56 -13.33 -10.51
C PHE A 113 16.13 -13.79 -10.83
N ALA A 114 15.72 -13.67 -12.10
CA ALA A 114 14.39 -14.04 -12.57
C ALA A 114 14.10 -15.53 -12.40
N ASP A 115 15.14 -16.36 -12.29
CA ASP A 115 15.08 -17.80 -12.07
C ASP A 115 15.07 -18.18 -10.59
N SER A 116 15.37 -17.24 -9.68
CA SER A 116 15.27 -17.46 -8.24
C SER A 116 13.82 -17.60 -7.77
N VAL A 117 13.62 -18.17 -6.57
CA VAL A 117 12.28 -18.22 -5.94
C VAL A 117 11.69 -16.81 -5.82
N LEU A 118 12.47 -15.85 -5.33
CA LEU A 118 12.06 -14.46 -5.17
C LEU A 118 11.66 -13.82 -6.50
N GLY A 119 12.49 -13.97 -7.53
CA GLY A 119 12.22 -13.42 -8.86
C GLY A 119 10.97 -14.00 -9.53
N ARG A 120 10.69 -15.30 -9.34
CA ARG A 120 9.45 -15.93 -9.80
C ARG A 120 8.23 -15.40 -9.06
N VAL A 121 8.32 -15.24 -7.74
CA VAL A 121 7.24 -14.66 -6.92
C VAL A 121 6.98 -13.21 -7.31
N TYR A 122 8.01 -12.38 -7.47
CA TYR A 122 7.85 -10.98 -7.87
C TYR A 122 7.19 -10.84 -9.24
N ARG A 123 7.54 -11.71 -10.19
CA ARG A 123 6.88 -11.77 -11.50
C ARG A 123 5.40 -12.10 -11.37
N GLN A 124 5.05 -13.05 -10.50
CA GLN A 124 3.66 -13.44 -10.25
C GLN A 124 2.86 -12.30 -9.60
N CYS A 125 3.42 -11.66 -8.56
CA CYS A 125 2.83 -10.48 -7.92
C CYS A 125 2.55 -9.38 -8.94
N PHE A 126 3.53 -9.04 -9.78
CA PHE A 126 3.35 -8.03 -10.81
C PHE A 126 2.23 -8.41 -11.79
N ALA A 127 2.17 -9.67 -12.22
CA ALA A 127 1.11 -10.15 -13.10
C ALA A 127 -0.30 -10.02 -12.49
N LEU A 128 -0.43 -10.32 -11.19
CA LEU A 128 -1.68 -10.20 -10.43
C LEU A 128 -2.10 -8.74 -10.23
N ALA A 129 -1.14 -7.85 -9.95
CA ALA A 129 -1.44 -6.48 -9.56
C ALA A 129 -1.58 -5.50 -10.73
N ARG A 130 -0.80 -5.66 -11.81
CA ARG A 130 -0.63 -4.65 -12.87
C ARG A 130 -1.90 -4.14 -13.57
N LYS A 131 -3.02 -4.85 -13.44
CA LYS A 131 -4.32 -4.45 -14.01
C LYS A 131 -5.25 -3.77 -13.01
N HIS A 132 -5.01 -3.98 -11.73
CA HIS A 132 -5.94 -3.65 -10.65
C HIS A 132 -5.34 -2.70 -9.61
N TRP A 133 -4.04 -2.43 -9.66
CA TRP A 133 -3.35 -1.61 -8.67
C TRP A 133 -2.44 -0.60 -9.34
N LYS A 134 -2.50 0.65 -8.87
CA LYS A 134 -1.66 1.73 -9.40
C LYS A 134 -0.19 1.56 -9.01
N TRP A 135 0.05 1.11 -7.78
CA TRP A 135 1.38 0.89 -7.22
C TRP A 135 1.51 -0.51 -6.60
N MET A 136 2.73 -1.04 -6.63
CA MET A 136 3.09 -2.29 -5.98
C MET A 136 4.41 -2.11 -5.22
N MET A 137 4.37 -2.44 -3.93
CA MET A 137 5.52 -2.55 -3.06
C MET A 137 6.07 -3.98 -3.11
N PHE A 138 7.38 -4.13 -3.20
CA PHE A 138 8.11 -5.38 -3.00
C PHE A 138 8.97 -5.19 -1.77
N THR A 139 8.79 -6.05 -0.77
CA THR A 139 9.52 -5.95 0.50
C THR A 139 9.60 -7.32 1.16
N ASP A 140 10.61 -7.49 1.99
CA ASP A 140 10.76 -8.67 2.81
C ASP A 140 9.85 -8.57 4.05
N SER A 141 9.58 -9.71 4.70
CA SER A 141 8.63 -9.78 5.83
C SER A 141 9.21 -9.31 7.17
N ASP A 142 10.48 -8.95 7.19
CA ASP A 142 11.22 -8.43 8.36
C ASP A 142 11.50 -6.92 8.27
N GLU A 143 10.90 -6.23 7.29
CA GLU A 143 10.90 -4.77 7.10
C GLU A 143 9.59 -4.11 7.55
#